data_AF-A0A6N2CEM6-F1
#
_entry.id   AF-A0A6N2CEM6-F1
#
_cell.length_a   1.000
_cell.length_b   1.000
_cell.length_c   1.000
_cell.angle_alpha   90.00
_cell.angle_beta   90.00
_cell.angle_gamma   90.00
#
_symmetry.space_group_name_H-M   'P 1'
#
loop_
_entity.id
_entity.type
_entity.pdbx_description
1 polymer ?
#
loop_
_entity_poly.entity_id
_entity_poly.type
_entity_poly.pdbx_seq_one_letter_code
_entity_poly.pdbx_strand_id
1 'polypeptide(L)'
;MDQLASVHPVFKISSESVIVKDNITYEEISVEILDLQAWRLRNKEVTSVKILWRSQSVERATWKEEAIMMAKYPHIFPFDSVSA
;
A
#
# COMPACT_ATOMS: atom_id res chain seq x y z
N MET A 1 -41.25 26.75 1.19
CA MET A 1 -40.26 27.17 2.20
C MET A 1 -40.69 26.42 3.45
N ASP A 2 -40.11 25.30 3.83
CA ASP A 2 -38.68 25.03 4.05
C ASP A 2 -38.11 23.87 3.22
N GLN A 3 -36.84 24.04 2.82
CA GLN A 3 -36.01 23.06 2.13
C GLN A 3 -34.95 22.49 3.09
N LEU A 4 -34.45 21.30 2.74
CA LEU A 4 -33.11 20.75 3.02
C LEU A 4 -32.84 20.19 4.43
N ALA A 5 -33.05 18.88 4.56
CA ALA A 5 -32.07 18.02 5.22
C ALA A 5 -31.79 16.83 4.29
N SER A 6 -30.69 16.96 3.54
CA SER A 6 -30.12 15.92 2.69
C SER A 6 -29.76 14.70 3.53
N VAL A 7 -30.52 13.62 3.41
CA VAL A 7 -30.10 12.33 3.97
C VAL A 7 -29.06 11.77 3.00
N HIS A 8 -27.78 12.01 3.30
CA HIS A 8 -26.69 11.27 2.68
C HIS A 8 -26.96 9.77 2.87
N PRO A 9 -26.83 8.93 1.82
CA PRO A 9 -27.05 7.50 1.97
C PRO A 9 -26.05 6.94 2.98
N VAL A 10 -26.54 6.64 4.18
CA VAL A 10 -25.80 5.85 5.17
C VAL A 10 -25.73 4.45 4.60
N PHE A 11 -24.54 4.03 4.19
CA PHE A 11 -24.26 2.64 3.87
C PHE A 11 -24.42 1.86 5.18
N LYS A 12 -25.62 1.33 5.41
CA LYS A 12 -25.98 0.61 6.63
C LYS A 12 -25.41 -0.81 6.49
N ILE A 13 -24.15 -0.97 6.87
CA ILE A 13 -23.51 -2.27 6.93
C ILE A 13 -24.15 -3.01 8.10
N SER A 14 -25.01 -3.98 7.80
CA SER A 14 -25.57 -4.89 8.81
C SER A 14 -24.39 -5.65 9.42
N SER A 15 -24.12 -5.43 10.70
CA SER A 15 -23.07 -6.15 11.44
C SER A 15 -23.56 -7.56 11.77
N GLU A 16 -23.82 -8.35 10.74
CA GLU A 16 -23.88 -9.80 10.89
C GLU A 16 -22.44 -10.24 11.19
N SER A 17 -22.23 -10.93 12.31
CA SER A 17 -20.91 -11.24 12.86
C SER A 17 -20.05 -11.98 11.83
N VAL A 18 -19.22 -11.24 11.10
CA VAL A 18 -18.21 -11.83 10.22
C VAL A 18 -17.16 -12.46 11.12
N ILE A 19 -17.20 -13.80 11.22
CA ILE A 19 -16.11 -14.57 11.81
C ILE A 19 -14.94 -14.48 10.82
N VAL A 20 -14.07 -13.50 11.06
CA VAL A 20 -12.81 -13.38 10.35
C VAL A 20 -11.95 -14.55 10.82
N LYS A 21 -11.71 -15.54 9.97
CA LYS A 21 -10.77 -16.62 10.27
C LYS A 21 -9.39 -15.99 10.49
N ASP A 22 -8.72 -16.29 11.60
CA ASP A 22 -7.40 -15.73 11.97
C ASP A 22 -6.27 -16.04 10.95
N ASN A 23 -6.55 -16.83 9.90
CA ASN A 23 -5.59 -17.20 8.86
C ASN A 23 -5.85 -16.53 7.49
N ILE A 24 -6.56 -15.40 7.45
CA ILE A 24 -6.65 -14.60 6.22
C ILE A 24 -5.28 -14.00 5.88
N THR A 25 -4.56 -14.65 4.96
CA THR A 25 -3.41 -14.03 4.30
C THR A 25 -3.93 -12.96 3.34
N TYR A 26 -3.89 -11.71 3.78
CA TYR A 26 -4.20 -10.59 2.89
C TYR A 26 -3.08 -10.48 1.85
N GLU A 27 -3.42 -10.72 0.58
CA GLU A 27 -2.52 -10.37 -0.51
C GLU A 27 -2.53 -8.85 -0.62
N GLU A 28 -1.56 -8.22 0.03
CA GLU A 28 -1.38 -6.78 -0.04
C GLU A 28 -0.99 -6.41 -1.47
N ILE A 29 -1.97 -5.96 -2.25
CA ILE A 29 -1.77 -5.46 -3.61
C ILE A 29 -1.18 -4.06 -3.47
N SER A 30 0.10 -3.92 -3.85
CA SER A 30 0.76 -2.61 -3.97
C SER A 30 0.13 -1.83 -5.10
N VAL A 31 -0.12 -0.55 -4.87
CA VAL A 31 -0.68 0.35 -5.88
C VAL A 31 0.44 1.05 -6.63
N GLU A 32 1.43 1.57 -5.90
CA GLU A 32 2.42 2.48 -6.47
C GLU A 32 3.67 2.60 -5.60
N ILE A 33 4.81 2.86 -6.24
CA ILE A 33 6.04 3.31 -5.59
C ILE A 33 5.96 4.84 -5.47
N LEU A 34 5.93 5.34 -4.24
CA LEU A 34 5.86 6.77 -3.95
C LEU A 34 7.23 7.45 -3.92
N ASP A 35 8.28 6.69 -3.57
CA ASP A 35 9.63 7.23 -3.40
C ASP A 35 10.68 6.12 -3.44
N LEU A 36 11.92 6.49 -3.74
CA LEU A 36 13.10 5.60 -3.73
C LEU A 36 14.27 6.30 -3.05
N GLN A 37 14.86 5.63 -2.07
CA GLN A 37 15.96 6.18 -1.29
C GLN A 37 17.05 5.14 -1.01
N ALA A 38 18.30 5.51 -1.29
CA ALA A 38 19.48 4.76 -0.87
C ALA A 38 19.90 5.15 0.55
N TRP A 39 19.89 4.18 1.46
CA TRP A 39 20.29 4.35 2.84
C TRP A 39 21.72 3.85 3.03
N ARG A 40 22.63 4.78 3.33
CA ARG A 40 24.00 4.44 3.74
C ARG A 40 24.05 4.13 5.22
N LEU A 41 24.20 2.86 5.53
CA LEU A 41 24.52 2.38 6.87
C LEU A 41 26.03 2.33 7.07
N ARG A 42 26.47 2.07 8.30
CA ARG A 42 27.90 2.09 8.69
C ARG A 42 28.81 1.22 7.80
N ASN A 43 28.29 0.15 7.23
CA ASN A 43 29.04 -0.84 6.46
C ASN A 43 28.34 -1.32 5.17
N LYS A 44 27.15 -0.80 4.86
CA LYS A 44 26.39 -1.22 3.67
C LYS A 44 25.50 -0.10 3.18
N GLU A 45 25.20 -0.14 1.89
CA GLU A 45 24.19 0.71 1.27
C GLU A 45 22.97 -0.17 0.95
N VAL A 46 21.76 0.32 1.26
CA VAL A 46 20.51 -0.40 1.01
C VAL A 46 19.53 0.53 0.31
N THR A 47 19.07 0.16 -0.88
CA THR A 47 17.99 0.87 -1.57
C THR A 47 16.65 0.43 -1.03
N SER A 48 15.84 1.39 -0.59
CA SER A 48 14.47 1.15 -0.15
C SER A 48 13.50 1.96 -0.99
N VAL A 49 12.34 1.37 -1.26
CA VAL A 49 11.22 1.99 -1.95
C VAL A 49 10.07 2.19 -0.97
N LYS A 50 9.41 3.34 -1.08
CA LYS A 50 8.21 3.65 -0.30
C LYS A 50 6.99 3.17 -1.09
N ILE A 51 6.20 2.29 -0.50
CA ILE A 51 5.10 1.61 -1.18
C ILE A 51 3.76 2.04 -0.59
N LEU A 52 2.87 2.49 -1.48
CA LEU A 52 1.46 2.67 -1.17
C LEU A 52 0.70 1.36 -1.45
N TRP A 53 -0.02 0.87 -0.45
CA TRP A 53 -0.86 -0.31 -0.56
C TRP A 53 -2.31 0.09 -0.78
N ARG A 54 -3.10 -0.74 -1.46
CA ARG A 54 -4.47 -0.42 -1.87
C ARG A 54 -5.40 -0.06 -0.70
N SER A 55 -5.17 -0.64 0.46
CA SER A 55 -5.97 -0.43 1.67
C SER A 55 -5.42 0.67 2.59
N GLN A 56 -4.29 1.30 2.24
CA GLN A 56 -3.58 2.25 3.09
C GLN A 56 -3.66 3.67 2.55
N SER A 57 -3.63 4.64 3.47
CA SER A 57 -3.41 6.04 3.11
C SER A 57 -1.91 6.30 2.83
N VAL A 58 -1.61 7.36 2.10
CA VAL A 58 -0.23 7.78 1.79
C VAL A 58 0.62 7.97 3.05
N GLU A 59 0.03 8.46 4.12
CA GLU A 59 0.68 8.65 5.42
C GLU A 59 1.13 7.32 6.05
N ARG A 60 0.44 6.22 5.73
CA ARG A 60 0.73 4.87 6.23
C ARG A 60 1.62 4.04 5.31
N ALA A 61 2.02 4.60 4.16
CA ALA A 61 2.90 3.93 3.22
C ALA A 61 4.20 3.46 3.89
N THR A 62 4.66 2.27 3.53
CA THR A 62 5.77 1.59 4.20
C THR A 62 7.02 1.55 3.33
N TRP A 63 8.19 1.60 3.96
CA TRP A 63 9.47 1.40 3.30
C TRP A 63 9.81 -0.09 3.23
N LYS A 64 10.20 -0.55 2.05
CA LYS A 64 10.64 -1.93 1.80
C LYS A 64 11.92 -1.91 0.97
N GLU A 65 12.76 -2.92 1.13
CA GLU A 65 13.95 -3.07 0.31
C GLU A 65 13.56 -3.27 -1.15
N GLU A 66 14.22 -2.55 -2.04
CA GLU A 66 13.94 -2.56 -3.48
C GLU A 66 14.04 -3.97 -4.06
N ALA A 67 15.12 -4.70 -3.76
CA ALA A 67 15.34 -6.05 -4.29
C ALA A 67 14.20 -7.01 -3.92
N ILE A 68 13.65 -6.90 -2.71
CA ILE A 68 12.51 -7.71 -2.27
C ILE A 68 11.25 -7.34 -3.06
N MET A 69 11.01 -6.04 -3.25
CA MET A 69 9.85 -5.55 -3.99
C MET A 69 9.94 -5.86 -5.48
N MET A 70 11.13 -5.78 -6.10
CA MET A 70 11.35 -6.19 -7.49
C MET A 70 11.10 -7.68 -7.68
N ALA A 71 11.56 -8.53 -6.75
CA ALA A 71 11.35 -9.97 -6.84
C ALA A 71 9.86 -10.35 -6.69
N LYS A 72 9.14 -9.68 -5.79
CA LYS A 72 7.74 -10.02 -5.47
C LYS A 72 6.72 -9.32 -6.37
N TYR A 73 6.99 -8.08 -6.75
CA TYR A 73 6.12 -7.20 -7.53
C TYR A 73 6.92 -6.50 -8.65
N PRO A 74 7.47 -7.23 -9.63
CA PRO A 74 8.26 -6.61 -10.71
C PRO A 74 7.44 -5.60 -11.53
N HIS A 75 6.12 -5.77 -11.60
CA HIS A 75 5.22 -4.94 -12.40
C HIS A 75 4.99 -3.53 -11.85
N ILE A 76 5.33 -3.24 -10.58
CA ILE A 76 5.24 -1.88 -10.04
C ILE A 76 6.49 -1.05 -10.33
N PHE A 77 7.53 -1.67 -10.88
CA PHE A 77 8.75 -0.98 -11.30
C PHE A 77 8.65 -0.63 -12.79
N PRO A 78 9.15 0.55 -13.20
CA PRO A 78 9.28 0.86 -14.61
C PRO A 78 10.27 -0.10 -15.28
N PHE A 79 10.01 -0.42 -16.55
CA PHE A 79 10.79 -1.39 -17.33
C PHE A 79 12.29 -1.03 -17.43
N ASP A 80 12.61 0.27 -17.33
CA ASP A 80 13.96 0.81 -17.48
C ASP A 80 14.75 0.88 -16.17
N SER A 81 14.17 0.47 -15.03
CA SER A 81 14.88 0.40 -13.75
C SER A 81 15.87 -0.77 -13.67
N VAL A 82 15.91 -1.64 -14.68
CA VAL A 82 16.82 -2.79 -14.77
C VAL A 82 18.11 -2.39 -15.48
N SER A 83 18.80 -1.33 -15.06
CA SER A 83 20.24 -1.15 -15.34
C SER A 83 20.85 -0.03 -14.49
N ALA A 84 21.64 -0.40 -13.49
CA ALA A 84 22.74 0.40 -12.97
C ALA A 84 23.87 -0.55 -12.53
#